data_AF-A0A249PKR0-F1
#
_entry.id   AF-A0A249PKR0-F1
#
_cell.length_a   1.000
_cell.length_b   1.000
_cell.length_c   1.000
_cell.angle_alpha   90.00
_cell.angle_beta   90.00
_cell.angle_gamma   90.00
#
_symmetry.space_group_name_H-M   'P 1'
#
loop_
_entity.id
_entity.type
_entity.pdbx_description
1 polymer ?
#
loop_
_entity_poly.entity_id
_entity_poly.type
_entity_poly.pdbx_seq_one_letter_code
_entity_poly.pdbx_strand_id
1 'polypeptide(L)'
;MRTYPAEVFEARLIIEPKITALAALRATRQEIDEMQKSIDRGSAAESLAEFEKWDAVFHRIIVGAARNGLLASLYEGIHAVRAGNLWGKMKEHSLTPERRKAYIAKHQAILDAINDRDSREAERNMYDHIVEARANILGPAT
;
A
#
# COMPACT_ATOMS: atom_id res chain seq x y z
N MET A 1 -8.14 -18.15 9.05
CA MET A 1 -8.51 -18.09 7.62
C MET A 1 -7.37 -18.68 6.82
N ARG A 2 -7.60 -19.73 6.03
CA ARG A 2 -6.61 -20.21 5.06
C ARG A 2 -6.83 -19.42 3.77
N THR A 3 -5.82 -18.71 3.31
CA THR A 3 -5.86 -17.89 2.09
C THR A 3 -4.50 -17.95 1.41
N TYR A 4 -4.47 -17.70 0.10
CA TYR A 4 -3.28 -17.73 -0.72
C TYR A 4 -2.85 -16.32 -1.13
N PRO A 5 -1.55 -16.11 -1.39
CA PRO A 5 -1.05 -14.80 -1.77
C PRO A 5 -1.76 -14.14 -2.97
N ALA A 6 -2.22 -14.94 -3.94
CA ALA A 6 -2.98 -14.47 -5.10
C ALA A 6 -4.33 -13.84 -4.70
N GLU A 7 -5.10 -14.50 -3.82
CA GLU A 7 -6.39 -14.02 -3.33
C GLU A 7 -6.25 -12.70 -2.56
N VAL A 8 -5.13 -12.54 -1.83
CA VAL A 8 -4.80 -11.27 -1.15
C VAL A 8 -4.66 -10.16 -2.19
N PHE A 9 -3.89 -10.38 -3.26
CA PHE A 9 -3.73 -9.37 -4.31
C PHE A 9 -5.02 -9.06 -5.07
N GLU A 10 -5.87 -10.06 -5.31
CA GLU A 10 -7.21 -9.84 -5.87
C GLU A 10 -8.04 -8.90 -4.97
N ALA A 11 -8.08 -9.17 -3.67
CA ALA A 11 -8.79 -8.31 -2.72
C ALA A 11 -8.19 -6.90 -2.68
N ARG A 12 -6.85 -6.76 -2.66
CA ARG A 12 -6.16 -5.46 -2.69
C ARG A 12 -6.51 -4.66 -3.94
N LEU A 13 -6.51 -5.29 -5.11
CA LEU A 13 -6.84 -4.63 -6.38
C LEU A 13 -8.30 -4.17 -6.45
N ILE A 14 -9.22 -4.85 -5.76
CA ILE A 14 -10.63 -4.46 -5.71
C ILE A 14 -10.82 -3.26 -4.78
N ILE A 15 -10.19 -3.26 -3.59
CA ILE A 15 -10.55 -2.29 -2.54
C ILE A 15 -9.58 -1.12 -2.42
N GLU A 16 -8.26 -1.33 -2.50
CA GLU A 16 -7.29 -0.28 -2.19
C GLU A 16 -7.32 0.91 -3.16
N PRO A 17 -7.48 0.72 -4.49
CA PRO A 17 -7.61 1.84 -5.41
C PRO A 17 -8.81 2.73 -5.07
N LYS A 18 -9.98 2.13 -4.81
CA LYS A 18 -11.20 2.85 -4.46
C LYS A 18 -11.12 3.53 -3.10
N ILE A 19 -10.48 2.89 -2.12
CA ILE A 19 -10.15 3.51 -0.84
C ILE A 19 -9.27 4.75 -1.04
N THR A 20 -8.24 4.64 -1.87
CA THR A 20 -7.31 5.73 -2.15
C THR A 20 -8.00 6.90 -2.85
N ALA A 21 -8.91 6.63 -3.79
CA ALA A 21 -9.76 7.65 -4.41
C ALA A 21 -10.60 8.42 -3.39
N LEU A 22 -11.18 7.72 -2.40
CA LEU A 22 -11.92 8.35 -1.30
C LEU A 22 -10.99 9.17 -0.39
N ALA A 23 -9.80 8.65 -0.08
CA ALA A 23 -8.81 9.33 0.73
C ALA A 23 -8.36 10.65 0.08
N ALA A 24 -8.16 10.68 -1.24
CA ALA A 24 -7.84 11.92 -1.96
C ALA A 24 -8.85 13.04 -1.68
N LEU A 25 -10.14 12.72 -1.62
CA LEU A 25 -11.20 13.71 -1.37
C LEU A 25 -11.37 14.08 0.11
N ARG A 26 -10.86 13.27 1.05
CA ARG A 26 -11.25 13.31 2.48
C ARG A 26 -10.08 13.50 3.45
N ALA A 27 -8.85 13.20 3.03
CA ALA A 27 -7.66 13.28 3.88
C ALA A 27 -7.49 14.68 4.45
N THR A 28 -7.15 14.78 5.73
CA THR A 28 -6.76 16.05 6.36
C THR A 28 -5.31 16.39 6.03
N ARG A 29 -4.90 17.64 6.28
CA ARG A 29 -3.49 18.05 6.10
C ARG A 29 -2.56 17.27 7.03
N GLN A 30 -2.99 17.04 8.27
CA GLN A 30 -2.25 16.22 9.21
C GLN A 30 -2.02 14.79 8.69
N GLU A 31 -3.03 14.15 8.12
CA GLU A 31 -2.88 12.80 7.56
C GLU A 31 -1.95 12.77 6.34
N ILE A 32 -1.97 13.81 5.50
CA ILE A 32 -1.02 13.96 4.39
C ILE A 32 0.41 14.08 4.92
N ASP A 33 0.63 14.86 5.97
CA ASP A 33 1.95 14.96 6.62
C ASP A 33 2.40 13.63 7.23
N GLU A 34 1.47 12.86 7.81
CA GLU A 34 1.74 11.53 8.35
C GLU A 34 2.06 10.51 7.24
N MET A 35 1.38 10.59 6.09
CA MET A 35 1.72 9.81 4.91
C MET A 35 3.15 10.13 4.44
N GLN A 36 3.51 11.40 4.30
CA GLN A 36 4.87 11.80 3.92
C GLN A 36 5.91 11.26 4.91
N LYS A 37 5.68 11.41 6.22
CA LYS A 37 6.58 10.86 7.25
C LYS A 37 6.76 9.35 7.12
N SER A 38 5.72 8.61 6.78
CA SER A 38 5.82 7.16 6.58
C SER A 38 6.66 6.82 5.34
N ILE A 39 6.56 7.59 4.26
CA ILE A 39 7.40 7.44 3.06
C ILE A 39 8.86 7.74 3.41
N ASP A 40 9.15 8.84 4.11
CA ASP A 40 10.51 9.24 4.47
C ASP A 40 11.19 8.18 5.35
N ARG A 41 10.45 7.64 6.32
CA ARG A 41 10.94 6.57 7.19
C ARG A 41 11.13 5.26 6.45
N GLY A 42 10.22 4.92 5.53
CA GLY A 42 10.39 3.78 4.62
C GLY A 42 11.59 3.94 3.70
N SER A 43 11.89 5.15 3.24
CA SER A 43 13.07 5.46 2.43
C SER A 43 14.38 5.32 3.23
N ALA A 44 14.37 5.76 4.49
CA ALA A 44 15.53 5.69 5.39
C ALA A 44 15.75 4.33 6.06
N ALA A 45 14.79 3.39 5.98
CA ALA A 45 14.88 2.11 6.68
C ALA A 45 16.16 1.31 6.35
N GLU A 46 16.74 0.65 7.35
CA GLU A 46 17.99 -0.11 7.19
C GLU A 46 17.75 -1.62 7.00
N SER A 47 16.51 -2.05 7.26
CA SER A 47 16.11 -3.45 7.12
C SER A 47 14.79 -3.58 6.35
N LEU A 48 14.58 -4.76 5.78
CA LEU A 48 13.30 -5.10 5.17
C LEU A 48 12.14 -4.98 6.16
N ALA A 49 12.33 -5.48 7.39
CA ALA A 49 11.30 -5.44 8.42
C ALA A 49 10.88 -4.00 8.75
N GLU A 50 11.85 -3.07 8.78
CA GLU A 50 11.58 -1.66 9.00
C GLU A 50 10.88 -1.01 7.81
N PHE A 51 11.32 -1.30 6.57
CA PHE A 51 10.63 -0.83 5.37
C PHE A 51 9.17 -1.29 5.35
N GLU A 52 8.93 -2.58 5.61
CA GLU A 52 7.62 -3.21 5.62
C GLU A 52 6.68 -2.64 6.70
N LYS A 53 7.24 -2.29 7.85
CA LYS A 53 6.50 -1.57 8.89
C LYS A 53 5.97 -0.24 8.35
N TRP A 54 6.82 0.54 7.68
CA TRP A 54 6.44 1.86 7.17
C TRP A 54 5.55 1.78 5.92
N ASP A 55 5.71 0.75 5.08
CA ASP A 55 4.76 0.37 4.02
C ASP A 55 3.36 0.15 4.61
N ALA A 56 3.24 -0.71 5.62
CA ALA A 56 1.96 -0.99 6.25
C ALA A 56 1.32 0.25 6.91
N VAL A 57 2.14 1.13 7.50
CA VAL A 57 1.68 2.40 8.08
C VAL A 57 1.11 3.32 6.99
N PHE A 58 1.81 3.49 5.87
CA PHE A 58 1.35 4.33 4.74
C PHE A 58 -0.05 3.91 4.27
N HIS A 59 -0.24 2.62 3.96
CA HIS A 59 -1.54 2.11 3.51
C HIS A 59 -2.64 2.28 4.57
N ARG A 60 -2.34 2.08 5.85
CA ARG A 60 -3.33 2.28 6.93
C ARG A 60 -3.78 3.73 7.07
N ILE A 61 -2.87 4.70 6.90
CA ILE A 61 -3.24 6.12 6.96
C ILE A 61 -4.21 6.44 5.81
N ILE A 62 -3.96 5.93 4.60
CA ILE A 62 -4.87 6.07 3.45
C ILE A 62 -6.26 5.47 3.76
N VAL A 63 -6.29 4.26 4.32
CA VAL A 63 -7.53 3.58 4.70
C VAL A 63 -8.33 4.39 5.72
N GLY A 64 -7.67 4.94 6.75
CA GLY A 64 -8.30 5.83 7.73
C GLY A 64 -8.83 7.12 7.11
N ALA A 65 -8.01 7.75 6.25
CA ALA A 65 -8.33 8.98 5.53
C ALA A 65 -9.56 8.85 4.62
N ALA A 66 -9.86 7.64 4.13
CA ALA A 66 -11.06 7.38 3.33
C ALA A 66 -12.38 7.56 4.11
N ARG A 67 -12.36 7.65 5.45
CA ARG A 67 -13.56 7.83 6.32
C ARG A 67 -14.68 6.82 6.01
N ASN A 68 -14.32 5.56 5.78
CA ASN A 68 -15.29 4.48 5.59
C ASN A 68 -14.93 3.32 6.51
N GLY A 69 -15.63 3.22 7.65
CA GLY A 69 -15.35 2.21 8.68
C GLY A 69 -15.54 0.77 8.21
N LEU A 70 -16.46 0.53 7.26
CA LEU A 70 -16.66 -0.81 6.70
C LEU A 70 -15.49 -1.21 5.80
N LEU A 71 -15.02 -0.31 4.92
CA LEU A 71 -13.84 -0.57 4.10
C LEU A 71 -12.58 -0.74 4.97
N ALA A 72 -12.45 0.02 6.05
CA ALA A 72 -11.36 -0.16 7.02
C ALA A 72 -11.42 -1.55 7.66
N SER A 73 -12.59 -2.01 8.10
CA SER A 73 -12.76 -3.36 8.66
C SER A 73 -12.42 -4.47 7.66
N LEU A 74 -12.75 -4.30 6.38
CA LEU A 74 -12.39 -5.27 5.34
C LEU A 74 -10.87 -5.28 5.10
N TYR A 75 -10.24 -4.11 5.10
CA TYR A 75 -8.79 -3.97 4.95
C TYR A 75 -8.02 -4.63 6.10
N GLU A 76 -8.53 -4.63 7.33
CA GLU A 76 -7.88 -5.32 8.46
C GLU A 76 -7.71 -6.82 8.21
N GLY A 77 -8.64 -7.46 7.49
CA GLY A 77 -8.49 -8.85 7.06
C GLY A 77 -7.30 -9.06 6.12
N ILE A 78 -7.09 -8.14 5.17
CA ILE A 78 -5.91 -8.13 4.28
C ILE A 78 -4.63 -7.92 5.08
N HIS A 79 -4.64 -6.93 5.98
CA HIS A 79 -3.49 -6.61 6.80
C HIS A 79 -3.06 -7.81 7.67
N ALA A 80 -4.00 -8.50 8.32
CA ALA A 80 -3.71 -9.65 9.15
C ALA A 80 -3.01 -10.78 8.39
N VAL A 81 -3.38 -11.00 7.12
CA VAL A 81 -2.74 -11.99 6.26
C VAL A 81 -1.34 -11.54 5.85
N ARG A 82 -1.17 -10.26 5.49
CA ARG A 82 0.14 -9.66 5.14
C ARG A 82 1.14 -9.71 6.30
N ALA A 83 0.67 -9.68 7.54
CA ALA A 83 1.51 -9.79 8.73
C ALA A 83 1.95 -11.24 9.05
N GLY A 84 1.46 -12.23 8.30
CA GLY A 84 1.80 -13.65 8.53
C GLY A 84 3.15 -14.08 7.96
N ASN A 85 3.73 -15.13 8.55
CA ASN A 85 5.07 -15.65 8.21
C ASN A 85 5.24 -16.06 6.74
N LEU A 86 4.22 -16.63 6.09
CA LEU A 86 4.29 -17.03 4.68
C LEU A 86 4.48 -15.81 3.78
N TRP A 87 3.77 -14.72 4.07
CA TRP A 87 3.84 -13.49 3.30
C TRP A 87 5.19 -12.79 3.48
N GLY A 88 5.70 -12.75 4.71
CA GLY A 88 7.03 -12.21 5.03
C GLY A 88 8.15 -12.86 4.21
N LYS A 89 8.17 -14.20 4.11
CA LYS A 89 9.18 -14.94 3.32
C LYS A 89 9.13 -14.61 1.83
N MET A 90 7.94 -14.47 1.24
CA MET A 90 7.83 -14.11 -0.18
C MET A 90 8.32 -12.68 -0.46
N LYS A 91 8.14 -11.78 0.51
CA LYS A 91 8.67 -10.41 0.44
C LYS A 91 10.18 -10.35 0.59
N GLU A 92 10.75 -11.14 1.50
CA GLU A 92 12.21 -11.27 1.66
C GLU A 92 12.93 -11.61 0.35
N HIS A 93 12.35 -12.50 -0.45
CA HIS A 93 12.93 -12.89 -1.74
C HIS A 93 12.64 -11.91 -2.87
N SER A 94 11.64 -11.02 -2.75
CA SER A 94 11.23 -10.13 -3.82
C SER A 94 11.72 -8.69 -3.67
N LEU A 95 12.02 -8.19 -2.47
CA LEU A 95 12.36 -6.78 -2.28
C LEU A 95 13.87 -6.50 -2.40
N THR A 96 14.34 -6.21 -3.62
CA THR A 96 15.70 -5.68 -3.85
C THR A 96 15.76 -4.17 -3.58
N PRO A 97 16.97 -3.57 -3.43
CA PRO A 97 17.12 -2.12 -3.30
C PRO A 97 16.46 -1.31 -4.42
N GLU A 98 16.52 -1.81 -5.67
CA GLU A 98 15.92 -1.16 -6.84
C GLU A 98 14.40 -1.17 -6.75
N ARG A 99 13.81 -2.31 -6.39
CA ARG A 99 12.36 -2.44 -6.19
C ARG A 99 11.87 -1.59 -5.04
N ARG A 100 12.65 -1.51 -3.96
CA ARG A 100 12.35 -0.61 -2.84
C ARG A 100 12.31 0.85 -3.28
N LYS A 101 13.30 1.29 -4.08
CA LYS A 101 13.29 2.64 -4.64
C LYS A 101 12.07 2.90 -5.53
N ALA A 102 11.68 1.91 -6.34
CA ALA A 102 10.47 1.99 -7.16
C ALA A 102 9.20 2.11 -6.31
N TYR A 103 9.06 1.33 -5.23
CA TYR A 103 7.92 1.43 -4.31
C TYR A 103 7.84 2.79 -3.62
N ILE A 104 8.97 3.35 -3.16
CA ILE A 104 9.00 4.70 -2.59
C ILE A 104 8.52 5.74 -3.61
N ALA A 105 8.97 5.66 -4.86
CA ALA A 105 8.51 6.56 -5.92
C ALA A 105 7.01 6.42 -6.20
N LYS A 106 6.48 5.18 -6.18
CA LYS A 106 5.04 4.93 -6.33
C LYS A 106 4.23 5.48 -5.15
N HIS A 107 4.71 5.33 -3.92
CA HIS A 107 4.06 5.92 -2.74
C HIS A 107 4.02 7.44 -2.83
N GLN A 108 5.09 8.08 -3.30
CA GLN A 108 5.11 9.52 -3.52
C GLN A 108 4.07 9.94 -4.56
N ALA A 109 3.97 9.24 -5.70
CA ALA A 109 2.96 9.54 -6.72
C ALA A 109 1.52 9.37 -6.22
N ILE A 110 1.27 8.41 -5.32
CA ILE A 110 -0.04 8.26 -4.65
C ILE A 110 -0.31 9.45 -3.72
N LEU A 111 0.68 9.83 -2.91
CA LEU A 111 0.56 10.95 -1.97
C LEU A 111 0.33 12.28 -2.69
N ASP A 112 1.07 12.53 -3.77
CA ASP A 112 0.94 13.75 -4.56
C ASP A 112 -0.49 13.88 -5.11
N ALA A 113 -1.05 12.79 -5.65
CA ALA A 113 -2.44 12.75 -6.12
C ALA A 113 -3.47 12.97 -5.00
N ILE A 114 -3.21 12.43 -3.80
CA ILE A 114 -4.06 12.67 -2.61
C ILE A 114 -3.99 14.15 -2.20
N ASN A 115 -2.80 14.74 -2.20
CA ASN A 115 -2.57 16.13 -1.84
C ASN A 115 -3.29 17.08 -2.82
N ASP A 116 -3.21 16.77 -4.12
CA ASP A 116 -3.84 17.54 -5.20
C ASP A 116 -5.35 17.31 -5.32
N ARG A 117 -5.90 16.40 -4.48
CA ARG A 117 -7.32 16.02 -4.48
C ARG A 117 -7.78 15.38 -5.79
N ASP A 118 -6.86 14.82 -6.57
CA ASP A 118 -7.20 14.07 -7.79
C ASP A 118 -7.53 12.62 -7.44
N SER A 119 -8.83 12.36 -7.22
CA SER A 119 -9.30 11.02 -6.90
C SER A 119 -9.04 9.98 -8.00
N ARG A 120 -9.01 10.41 -9.28
CA ARG A 120 -8.82 9.48 -10.40
C ARG A 120 -7.36 9.10 -10.53
N GLU A 121 -6.46 10.06 -10.39
CA GLU A 121 -5.02 9.77 -10.39
C GLU A 121 -4.60 8.97 -9.16
N ALA A 122 -5.15 9.28 -7.98
CA ALA A 122 -4.87 8.51 -6.76
C ALA A 122 -5.31 7.04 -6.90
N GLU A 123 -6.48 6.80 -7.50
CA GLU A 123 -6.94 5.45 -7.82
C GLU A 123 -5.99 4.73 -8.78
N ARG A 124 -5.60 5.37 -9.89
CA ARG A 124 -4.71 4.80 -10.90
C ARG A 124 -3.35 4.45 -10.31
N ASN A 125 -2.75 5.39 -9.58
CA ASN A 125 -1.42 5.20 -8.99
C ASN A 125 -1.41 4.07 -7.96
N MET A 126 -2.48 3.93 -7.15
CA MET A 126 -2.61 2.79 -6.25
C MET A 126 -2.79 1.48 -7.02
N TYR A 127 -3.64 1.44 -8.05
CA TYR A 127 -3.80 0.23 -8.87
C TYR A 127 -2.47 -0.23 -9.46
N ASP A 128 -1.72 0.67 -10.10
CA ASP A 128 -0.42 0.37 -10.70
C ASP A 128 0.59 -0.13 -9.67
N HIS A 129 0.61 0.47 -8.48
CA HIS A 129 1.45 0.04 -7.36
C HIS A 129 1.14 -1.42 -6.94
N ILE A 130 -0.14 -1.77 -6.81
CA ILE A 130 -0.55 -3.12 -6.41
C ILE A 130 -0.24 -4.15 -7.52
N VAL A 131 -0.44 -3.80 -8.79
CA VAL A 131 -0.08 -4.65 -9.93
C VAL A 131 1.42 -4.95 -9.96
N GLU A 132 2.25 -3.93 -9.78
CA GLU A 132 3.71 -4.09 -9.72
C GLU A 132 4.13 -4.96 -8.52
N ALA A 133 3.56 -4.71 -7.34
CA ALA A 133 3.81 -5.53 -6.17
C ALA A 133 3.39 -6.99 -6.38
N ARG A 134 2.27 -7.25 -7.06
CA ARG A 134 1.83 -8.60 -7.43
C ARG A 134 2.85 -9.28 -8.34
N ALA A 135 3.29 -8.60 -9.40
CA ALA A 135 4.26 -9.14 -10.36
C ALA A 135 5.61 -9.46 -9.69
N ASN A 136 6.06 -8.62 -8.76
CA ASN A 136 7.30 -8.84 -8.02
C ASN A 136 7.23 -10.03 -7.05
N ILE A 137 6.05 -10.29 -6.45
CA ILE A 137 5.87 -11.36 -5.45
C ILE A 137 5.45 -12.70 -6.08
N LEU A 138 4.56 -12.69 -7.08
CA LEU A 138 3.97 -13.90 -7.66
C LEU A 138 4.51 -14.24 -9.05
N GLY A 139 5.32 -13.36 -9.64
CA GLY A 139 5.67 -13.43 -11.06
C GLY A 139 4.59 -12.81 -11.97
N PRO A 140 4.88 -12.72 -13.28
CA PRO A 140 3.94 -12.18 -14.26
C PRO A 140 2.63 -12.97 -14.28
N ALA A 141 1.51 -12.29 -14.50
CA ALA A 141 0.26 -12.98 -14.80
C ALA A 141 0.42 -13.70 -16.15
N THR A 142 0.31 -15.03 -16.14
CA THR A 142 0.19 -15.86 -17.35
C THR A 142 -1.20 -15.76 -17.92
#